data_AF-A0A535J106-F1
#
_entry.id   AF-A0A535J106-F1
#
_cell.length_a   1.000
_cell.length_b   1.000
_cell.length_c   1.000
_cell.angle_alpha   90.00
_cell.angle_beta   90.00
_cell.angle_gamma   90.00
#
_symmetry.space_group_name_H-M   'P 1'
#
loop_
_entity.id
_entity.type
_entity.pdbx_description
1 polymer ?
#
loop_
_entity_poly.entity_id
_entity_poly.type
_entity_poly.pdbx_seq_one_letter_code
_entity_poly.pdbx_strand_id
1 'polypeptide(L)'
;MDGCESRRFGCYTASWEASRGQRALVQYPQSYGELGGTSLHRRDAIRSIAFSGPPEFCRPNQLFAASLTRDLLTDAQIQAILQSVTEHLLTPAGLRSLSPDDPKYHPQFKGNRKERDAAYHQGTVWQWLIGPYIDVHLRLNNDLRAVRELLQPIIKQLWSTCLGTISEAAEPEPPYTPAGCFAQAWSVAEVLRCWLLTTE
;
A
#
# COMPACT_ATOMS: atom_id res chain seq x y z
N MET A 1 -11.64 -4.15 23.78
CA MET A 1 -12.43 -2.90 23.78
C MET A 1 -13.18 -2.84 22.45
N ASP A 2 -14.07 -3.81 22.26
CA ASP A 2 -14.84 -3.97 21.02
C ASP A 2 -16.26 -3.43 21.26
N GLY A 3 -16.75 -2.57 20.38
CA GLY A 3 -18.19 -2.24 20.35
C GLY A 3 -18.58 -0.76 20.46
N CYS A 4 -17.77 0.17 19.95
CA CYS A 4 -18.14 1.59 19.91
C CYS A 4 -18.81 2.03 18.59
N GLU A 5 -18.45 1.49 17.42
CA GLU A 5 -18.95 2.04 16.15
C GLU A 5 -20.29 1.46 15.67
N SER A 6 -20.66 0.23 16.05
CA SER A 6 -21.90 -0.40 15.58
C SER A 6 -23.19 0.20 16.17
N ARG A 7 -23.10 1.08 17.17
CA ARG A 7 -24.27 1.66 17.85
C ARG A 7 -24.77 2.98 17.27
N ARG A 8 -24.07 3.60 16.30
CA ARG A 8 -24.47 4.91 15.75
C ARG A 8 -25.35 4.87 14.51
N PHE A 9 -25.48 3.73 13.82
CA PHE A 9 -26.28 3.62 12.61
C PHE A 9 -27.34 2.52 12.75
N GLY A 10 -28.56 2.92 13.09
CA GLY A 10 -29.71 2.02 13.21
C GLY A 10 -30.05 1.33 11.88
N CYS A 11 -30.39 0.04 11.98
CA CYS A 11 -31.12 -0.80 11.02
C CYS A 11 -30.54 -1.07 9.61
N TYR A 12 -29.38 -0.54 9.21
CA TYR A 12 -28.76 -0.88 7.92
C TYR A 12 -27.65 -1.96 7.99
N THR A 13 -27.11 -2.26 9.17
CA THR A 13 -25.98 -3.18 9.36
C THR A 13 -26.35 -4.65 9.13
N ALA A 14 -27.55 -5.06 9.57
CA ALA A 14 -27.98 -6.47 9.53
C ALA A 14 -28.13 -7.06 8.11
N SER A 15 -28.41 -6.26 7.07
CA SER A 15 -28.56 -6.76 5.70
C SER A 15 -27.26 -6.76 4.88
N TRP A 16 -26.28 -5.93 5.27
CA TRP A 16 -24.96 -5.85 4.63
C TRP A 16 -24.08 -7.04 5.01
N GLU A 17 -24.04 -7.38 6.30
CA GLU A 17 -23.29 -8.52 6.87
C GLU A 17 -23.81 -9.85 6.28
N ALA A 18 -25.12 -10.01 6.16
CA ALA A 18 -25.73 -11.30 5.82
C ALA A 18 -25.66 -11.72 4.34
N SER A 19 -25.27 -10.86 3.39
CA SER A 19 -25.30 -11.27 1.97
C SER A 19 -24.17 -10.77 1.09
N ARG A 20 -23.76 -9.49 1.16
CA ARG A 20 -22.73 -8.95 0.26
C ARG A 20 -21.33 -9.06 0.83
N GLY A 21 -21.15 -8.79 2.14
CA GLY A 21 -19.87 -8.95 2.83
C GLY A 21 -19.41 -10.42 2.87
N GLN A 22 -20.31 -11.33 3.26
CA GLN A 22 -20.02 -12.77 3.27
C GLN A 22 -19.64 -13.33 1.89
N ARG A 23 -20.32 -12.87 0.82
CA ARG A 23 -19.96 -13.25 -0.55
C ARG A 23 -18.57 -12.75 -0.96
N ALA A 24 -18.19 -11.54 -0.56
CA ALA A 24 -16.85 -11.04 -0.81
C ALA A 24 -15.79 -11.89 -0.08
N LEU A 25 -16.03 -12.26 1.18
CA LEU A 25 -15.12 -13.14 1.95
C LEU A 25 -14.92 -14.52 1.29
N VAL A 26 -15.95 -15.06 0.63
CA VAL A 26 -15.86 -16.37 -0.07
C VAL A 26 -15.24 -16.23 -1.46
N GLN A 27 -15.68 -15.24 -2.25
CA GLN A 27 -15.30 -15.11 -3.66
C GLN A 27 -13.93 -14.47 -3.85
N TYR A 28 -13.50 -13.59 -2.94
CA TYR A 28 -12.24 -12.87 -3.08
C TYR A 28 -11.03 -13.80 -2.94
N PRO A 29 -10.92 -14.76 -2.01
CA PRO A 29 -9.79 -15.69 -2.04
C PRO A 29 -9.76 -16.57 -3.30
N GLN A 30 -10.94 -16.97 -3.80
CA GLN A 30 -11.08 -17.87 -4.96
C GLN A 30 -10.76 -17.19 -6.30
N SER A 31 -11.23 -15.95 -6.48
CA SER A 31 -11.05 -15.19 -7.74
C SER A 31 -9.59 -14.81 -8.02
N TYR A 32 -8.73 -14.91 -7.00
CA TYR A 32 -7.30 -14.60 -7.08
C TYR A 32 -6.43 -15.87 -6.95
N GLY A 33 -7.04 -17.04 -6.72
CA GLY A 33 -6.39 -18.35 -6.70
C GLY A 33 -6.50 -19.15 -8.02
N GLU A 34 -7.56 -18.96 -8.81
CA GLU A 34 -7.77 -19.70 -10.08
C GLU A 34 -7.70 -18.77 -11.32
N LEU A 35 -6.60 -18.86 -12.06
CA LEU A 35 -6.36 -18.08 -13.28
C LEU A 35 -6.93 -18.78 -14.52
N GLY A 36 -8.20 -18.50 -14.86
CA GLY A 36 -8.83 -19.01 -16.09
C GLY A 36 -9.99 -18.15 -16.63
N GLY A 37 -9.73 -16.96 -17.19
CA GLY A 37 -10.77 -16.11 -17.78
C GLY A 37 -10.27 -14.93 -18.63
N THR A 38 -11.08 -14.45 -19.59
CA THR A 38 -10.73 -13.93 -20.94
C THR A 38 -10.68 -12.40 -21.17
N SER A 39 -10.21 -11.56 -20.22
CA SER A 39 -10.04 -10.10 -20.50
C SER A 39 -8.75 -9.50 -19.91
N LEU A 40 -7.90 -8.91 -20.76
CA LEU A 40 -6.56 -8.40 -20.41
C LEU A 40 -6.56 -7.29 -19.34
N HIS A 41 -7.47 -6.30 -19.41
CA HIS A 41 -7.46 -5.18 -18.45
C HIS A 41 -7.97 -5.57 -17.06
N ARG A 42 -8.84 -6.57 -16.98
CA ARG A 42 -9.30 -7.15 -15.69
C ARG A 42 -8.22 -8.03 -15.08
N ARG A 43 -7.39 -8.68 -15.92
CA ARG A 43 -6.25 -9.49 -15.48
C ARG A 43 -5.18 -8.64 -14.82
N ASP A 44 -4.86 -7.43 -15.28
CA ASP A 44 -3.81 -6.63 -14.65
C ASP A 44 -4.19 -6.23 -13.20
N ALA A 45 -5.43 -5.81 -12.97
CA ALA A 45 -5.94 -5.51 -11.63
C ALA A 45 -5.99 -6.76 -10.73
N ILE A 46 -6.45 -7.90 -11.27
CA ILE A 46 -6.54 -9.17 -10.51
C ILE A 46 -5.16 -9.80 -10.28
N ARG A 47 -4.25 -9.75 -11.25
CA ARG A 47 -2.86 -10.24 -11.15
C ARG A 47 -2.03 -9.39 -10.21
N SER A 48 -2.28 -8.08 -10.18
CA SER A 48 -1.66 -7.18 -9.21
C SER A 48 -2.10 -7.43 -7.78
N ILE A 49 -3.02 -8.37 -7.52
CA ILE A 49 -3.48 -8.82 -6.19
C ILE A 49 -3.35 -10.35 -6.03
N ALA A 50 -2.90 -11.06 -7.06
CA ALA A 50 -2.61 -12.48 -6.94
C ALA A 50 -1.42 -12.64 -5.97
N PHE A 51 -1.64 -13.35 -4.87
CA PHE A 51 -0.68 -13.61 -3.79
C PHE A 51 0.64 -14.27 -4.26
N SER A 52 0.63 -14.80 -5.48
CA SER A 52 1.72 -15.47 -6.19
C SER A 52 1.79 -15.07 -7.67
N GLY A 53 1.24 -13.90 -8.03
CA GLY A 53 1.38 -13.35 -9.38
C GLY A 53 2.86 -13.12 -9.71
N PRO A 54 3.24 -13.18 -11.00
CA PRO A 54 4.63 -12.98 -11.36
C PRO A 54 5.12 -11.57 -10.91
N PRO A 55 6.39 -11.46 -10.47
CA PRO A 55 6.92 -10.24 -9.85
C PRO A 55 6.80 -8.99 -10.73
N GLU A 56 6.73 -9.18 -12.04
CA GLU A 56 6.55 -8.13 -13.05
C GLU A 56 5.21 -7.37 -12.96
N PHE A 57 4.23 -7.78 -12.15
CA PHE A 57 2.98 -7.02 -11.96
C PHE A 57 2.71 -6.63 -10.50
N CYS A 58 3.72 -6.69 -9.63
CA CYS A 58 3.55 -6.35 -8.22
C CYS A 58 3.18 -4.86 -8.05
N ARG A 59 2.14 -4.61 -7.26
CA ARG A 59 1.64 -3.26 -6.92
C ARG A 59 1.32 -3.19 -5.43
N PRO A 60 1.42 -2.00 -4.81
CA PRO A 60 1.24 -1.87 -3.37
C PRO A 60 -0.22 -2.02 -2.92
N ASN A 61 -1.19 -1.95 -3.84
CA ASN A 61 -2.62 -2.07 -3.55
C ASN A 61 -3.01 -3.40 -2.89
N GLN A 62 -2.20 -4.45 -3.02
CA GLN A 62 -2.38 -5.73 -2.32
C GLN A 62 -2.47 -5.56 -0.80
N LEU A 63 -1.70 -4.59 -0.28
CA LEU A 63 -1.66 -4.30 1.16
C LEU A 63 -3.01 -3.87 1.70
N PHE A 64 -3.92 -3.30 0.90
CA PHE A 64 -5.24 -2.90 1.40
C PHE A 64 -6.07 -4.10 1.83
N ALA A 65 -6.04 -5.19 1.07
CA ALA A 65 -6.72 -6.42 1.45
C ALA A 65 -6.15 -6.98 2.77
N ALA A 66 -4.83 -6.93 2.92
CA ALA A 66 -4.12 -7.45 4.09
C ALA A 66 -4.21 -6.58 5.36
N SER A 67 -4.22 -5.25 5.21
CA SER A 67 -4.23 -4.29 6.31
C SER A 67 -5.64 -3.98 6.83
N LEU A 68 -6.61 -3.81 5.92
CA LEU A 68 -7.95 -3.35 6.29
C LEU A 68 -8.88 -4.48 6.76
N THR A 69 -8.53 -5.74 6.48
CA THR A 69 -9.39 -6.88 6.81
C THR A 69 -8.62 -7.96 7.56
N ARG A 70 -9.26 -8.54 8.58
CA ARG A 70 -8.65 -9.62 9.38
C ARG A 70 -8.89 -10.99 8.78
N ASP A 71 -10.08 -11.22 8.23
CA ASP A 71 -10.55 -12.57 7.91
C ASP A 71 -10.66 -12.86 6.40
N LEU A 72 -10.25 -11.90 5.55
CA LEU A 72 -10.30 -12.07 4.09
C LEU A 72 -9.18 -12.99 3.58
N LEU A 73 -8.01 -12.95 4.22
CA LEU A 73 -6.78 -13.59 3.79
C LEU A 73 -6.21 -14.45 4.93
N THR A 74 -5.60 -15.58 4.57
CA THR A 74 -4.83 -16.37 5.54
C THR A 74 -3.50 -15.69 5.85
N ASP A 75 -2.92 -15.97 7.02
CA ASP A 75 -1.62 -15.40 7.40
C ASP A 75 -0.51 -15.75 6.39
N ALA A 76 -0.56 -16.94 5.78
CA ALA A 76 0.36 -17.33 4.71
C ALA A 76 0.22 -16.44 3.46
N GLN A 77 -1.01 -16.07 3.07
CA GLN A 77 -1.25 -15.15 1.96
C GLN A 77 -0.78 -13.73 2.29
N ILE A 78 -1.01 -13.28 3.52
CA ILE A 78 -0.56 -11.96 4.00
C ILE A 78 0.97 -11.91 4.03
N GLN A 79 1.63 -12.98 4.48
CA GLN A 79 3.08 -13.10 4.48
C GLN A 79 3.66 -13.06 3.05
N ALA A 80 3.04 -13.77 2.11
CA ALA A 80 3.44 -13.72 0.70
C ALA A 80 3.32 -12.31 0.09
N ILE A 81 2.22 -11.60 0.39
CA ILE A 81 2.05 -10.19 -0.03
C ILE A 81 3.15 -9.32 0.57
N LEU A 82 3.35 -9.40 1.90
CA LEU A 82 4.33 -8.57 2.58
C LEU A 82 5.72 -8.81 2.00
N GLN A 83 6.11 -10.07 1.78
CA GLN A 83 7.38 -10.43 1.18
C GLN A 83 7.54 -9.81 -0.22
N SER A 84 6.58 -10.03 -1.12
CA SER A 84 6.66 -9.49 -2.49
C SER A 84 6.72 -7.97 -2.52
N VAL A 85 5.90 -7.28 -1.71
CA VAL A 85 5.93 -5.81 -1.63
C VAL A 85 7.26 -5.32 -1.05
N THR A 86 7.80 -6.01 -0.05
CA THR A 86 9.11 -5.67 0.54
C THR A 86 10.22 -5.80 -0.49
N GLU A 87 10.25 -6.91 -1.23
CA GLU A 87 11.31 -7.21 -2.19
C GLU A 87 11.28 -6.26 -3.39
N HIS A 88 10.11 -5.94 -3.94
CA HIS A 88 10.00 -5.23 -5.22
C HIS A 88 9.68 -3.74 -5.08
N LEU A 89 8.97 -3.33 -4.03
CA LEU A 89 8.35 -2.00 -3.97
C LEU A 89 8.87 -1.12 -2.84
N LEU A 90 9.37 -1.70 -1.75
CA LEU A 90 9.82 -0.92 -0.60
C LEU A 90 11.09 -0.12 -0.93
N THR A 91 11.05 1.16 -0.59
CA THR A 91 12.18 2.09 -0.70
C THR A 91 12.32 2.87 0.61
N PRO A 92 13.45 3.55 0.85
CA PRO A 92 13.59 4.45 2.00
C PRO A 92 12.54 5.58 2.04
N ALA A 93 11.97 5.97 0.89
CA ALA A 93 11.00 7.07 0.81
C ALA A 93 9.52 6.63 0.84
N GLY A 94 9.24 5.33 0.90
CA GLY A 94 7.87 4.78 0.79
C GLY A 94 7.81 3.61 -0.18
N LEU A 95 6.65 3.36 -0.79
CA LEU A 95 6.46 2.26 -1.74
C LEU A 95 6.38 2.76 -3.19
N ARG A 96 7.09 2.09 -4.11
CA ARG A 96 6.86 2.23 -5.56
C ARG A 96 5.44 1.83 -5.91
N SER A 97 4.83 2.54 -6.86
CA SER A 97 3.49 2.21 -7.35
C SER A 97 3.45 1.00 -8.30
N LEU A 98 4.62 0.55 -8.77
CA LEU A 98 4.80 -0.58 -9.69
C LEU A 98 6.20 -1.18 -9.52
N SER A 99 6.30 -2.50 -9.70
CA SER A 99 7.58 -3.22 -9.74
C SER A 99 8.50 -2.68 -10.84
N PRO A 100 9.80 -2.48 -10.56
CA PRO A 100 10.81 -2.18 -11.58
C PRO A 100 10.92 -3.23 -12.68
N ASP A 101 10.45 -4.46 -12.42
CA ASP A 101 10.45 -5.57 -13.39
C ASP A 101 9.31 -5.46 -14.42
N ASP A 102 8.31 -4.59 -14.20
CA ASP A 102 7.24 -4.37 -15.18
C ASP A 102 7.78 -3.56 -16.38
N PRO A 103 7.55 -3.98 -17.64
CA PRO A 103 7.94 -3.21 -18.82
C PRO A 103 7.34 -1.79 -18.89
N LYS A 104 6.26 -1.52 -18.16
CA LYS A 104 5.63 -0.19 -18.05
C LYS A 104 6.26 0.66 -16.94
N TYR A 105 7.26 0.17 -16.22
CA TYR A 105 7.94 0.93 -15.18
C TYR A 105 8.64 2.16 -15.76
N HIS A 106 8.42 3.29 -15.10
CA HIS A 106 9.05 4.56 -15.37
C HIS A 106 10.06 4.86 -14.25
N PRO A 107 11.36 4.89 -14.54
CA PRO A 107 12.41 5.11 -13.52
C PRO A 107 12.54 6.58 -13.12
N GLN A 108 11.68 7.47 -13.61
CA GLN A 108 11.76 8.91 -13.38
C GLN A 108 10.36 9.53 -13.29
N PHE A 109 10.16 10.38 -12.28
CA PHE A 109 8.94 11.16 -12.05
C PHE A 109 9.22 12.68 -12.15
N LYS A 110 9.81 13.09 -13.27
CA LYS A 110 10.17 14.49 -13.56
C LYS A 110 9.90 14.84 -15.01
N GLY A 111 10.22 16.08 -15.37
CA GLY A 111 10.03 16.60 -16.72
C GLY A 111 8.70 17.34 -16.86
N ASN A 112 8.18 17.38 -18.07
CA ASN A 112 6.94 18.07 -18.40
C ASN A 112 5.70 17.33 -17.85
N ARG A 113 4.52 17.96 -17.97
CA ARG A 113 3.27 17.39 -17.44
C ARG A 113 2.99 15.99 -18.00
N LYS A 114 3.16 15.78 -19.30
CA LYS A 114 2.87 14.49 -19.96
C LYS A 114 3.78 13.38 -19.47
N GLU A 115 5.06 13.67 -19.24
CA GLU A 115 6.03 12.72 -18.70
C GLU A 115 5.68 12.32 -17.27
N ARG A 116 5.33 13.30 -16.44
CA ARG A 116 4.88 13.05 -15.07
C ARG A 116 3.57 12.27 -15.02
N ASP A 117 2.59 12.62 -15.84
CA ASP A 117 1.30 11.92 -15.92
C ASP A 117 1.49 10.44 -16.30
N ALA A 118 2.42 10.13 -17.20
CA ALA A 118 2.75 8.76 -17.57
C ALA A 118 3.40 7.97 -16.43
N ALA A 119 4.28 8.60 -15.66
CA ALA A 119 5.02 7.98 -14.55
C ALA A 119 4.25 7.92 -13.22
N TYR A 120 3.20 8.74 -13.05
CA TYR A 120 2.50 9.01 -11.78
C TYR A 120 2.06 7.75 -11.01
N HIS A 121 1.69 6.70 -11.72
CA HIS A 121 1.32 5.39 -11.16
C HIS A 121 2.12 4.21 -11.73
N GLN A 122 3.27 4.50 -12.34
CA GLN A 122 4.09 3.50 -13.01
C GLN A 122 5.52 3.46 -12.47
N GLY A 123 5.70 3.59 -11.16
CA GLY A 123 6.99 3.46 -10.51
C GLY A 123 7.18 4.48 -9.39
N THR A 124 6.62 5.68 -9.58
CA THR A 124 6.61 6.79 -8.60
C THR A 124 6.39 6.27 -7.17
N VAL A 125 7.23 6.72 -6.25
CA VAL A 125 7.16 6.31 -4.84
C VAL A 125 6.12 7.16 -4.14
N TRP A 126 5.16 6.50 -3.50
CA TRP A 126 4.12 7.12 -2.69
C TRP A 126 4.42 6.91 -1.22
N GLN A 127 4.55 8.02 -0.48
CA GLN A 127 5.01 7.96 0.91
C GLN A 127 3.93 7.43 1.85
N TRP A 128 2.67 7.83 1.64
CA TRP A 128 1.54 7.42 2.46
C TRP A 128 1.29 5.90 2.46
N LEU A 129 1.72 5.19 1.39
CA LEU A 129 1.57 3.73 1.29
C LEU A 129 2.44 2.97 2.30
N ILE A 130 3.37 3.65 3.00
CA ILE A 130 4.07 3.06 4.13
C ILE A 130 3.11 2.65 5.26
N GLY A 131 1.94 3.29 5.36
CA GLY A 131 0.98 3.01 6.43
C GLY A 131 0.37 1.61 6.36
N PRO A 132 -0.32 1.24 5.27
CA PRO A 132 -0.79 -0.12 5.05
C PRO A 132 0.31 -1.17 5.15
N TYR A 133 1.54 -0.83 4.72
CA TYR A 133 2.70 -1.72 4.86
C TYR A 133 3.04 -1.98 6.34
N ILE A 134 3.11 -0.92 7.15
CA ILE A 134 3.38 -1.01 8.58
C ILE A 134 2.28 -1.78 9.31
N ASP A 135 1.00 -1.59 8.97
CA ASP A 135 -0.09 -2.35 9.57
C ASP A 135 0.06 -3.86 9.34
N VAL A 136 0.41 -4.26 8.11
CA VAL A 136 0.66 -5.67 7.77
C VAL A 136 1.91 -6.20 8.47
N HIS A 137 2.99 -5.42 8.50
CA HIS A 137 4.23 -5.78 9.19
C HIS A 137 4.01 -5.99 10.70
N LEU A 138 3.29 -5.08 11.35
CA LEU A 138 2.96 -5.22 12.78
C LEU A 138 2.05 -6.41 13.05
N ARG A 139 1.09 -6.70 12.17
CA ARG A 139 0.23 -7.87 12.30
C ARG A 139 1.03 -9.18 12.30
N LEU A 140 2.02 -9.31 11.41
CA LEU A 140 2.78 -10.55 11.25
C LEU A 140 3.97 -10.66 12.20
N ASN A 141 4.68 -9.56 12.43
CA ASN A 141 5.97 -9.57 13.12
C ASN A 141 5.91 -8.94 14.51
N ASN A 142 4.94 -8.04 14.75
CA ASN A 142 4.80 -7.26 15.98
C ASN A 142 6.10 -6.58 16.44
N ASP A 143 6.93 -6.12 15.49
CA ASP A 143 8.23 -5.50 15.75
C ASP A 143 8.17 -3.98 15.58
N LEU A 144 7.99 -3.28 16.71
CA LEU A 144 7.94 -1.81 16.77
C LEU A 144 9.28 -1.15 16.43
N ARG A 145 10.40 -1.84 16.68
CA ARG A 145 11.73 -1.30 16.41
C ARG A 145 11.97 -1.23 14.90
N ALA A 146 11.66 -2.30 14.18
CA ALA A 146 11.74 -2.34 12.73
C ALA A 146 10.87 -1.23 12.10
N VAL A 147 9.66 -1.00 12.63
CA VAL A 147 8.80 0.09 12.16
C VAL A 147 9.46 1.46 12.36
N ARG A 148 10.07 1.73 13.51
CA ARG A 148 10.78 3.00 13.73
C ARG A 148 11.93 3.18 12.75
N GLU A 149 12.70 2.12 12.49
CA GLU A 149 13.82 2.14 11.54
C GLU A 149 13.33 2.40 10.10
N LEU A 150 12.21 1.80 9.69
CA LEU A 150 11.56 2.04 8.39
C LEU A 150 11.06 3.47 8.21
N LEU A 151 10.54 4.09 9.27
CA LEU A 151 10.01 5.46 9.21
C LEU A 151 11.10 6.53 9.21
N GLN A 152 12.30 6.25 9.73
CA GLN A 152 13.36 7.25 9.89
C GLN A 152 13.70 8.03 8.60
N PRO A 153 13.86 7.41 7.42
CA PRO A 153 14.26 8.17 6.24
C PRO A 153 13.17 9.12 5.76
N ILE A 154 11.89 8.75 5.92
CA ILE A 154 10.74 9.60 5.60
C ILE A 154 10.66 10.77 6.59
N ILE A 155 10.85 10.51 7.90
CA ILE A 155 10.85 11.55 8.94
C ILE A 155 11.94 12.60 8.70
N LYS A 156 13.12 12.19 8.21
CA LYS A 156 14.19 13.12 7.84
C LYS A 156 13.75 14.12 6.76
N GLN A 157 12.74 13.80 5.94
CA GLN A 157 12.22 14.70 4.91
C GLN A 157 11.44 15.90 5.47
N LEU A 158 10.92 15.81 6.71
CA LEU A 158 10.26 16.92 7.41
C LEU A 158 11.15 18.17 7.51
N TRP A 159 12.47 17.99 7.36
CA TRP A 159 13.48 19.04 7.46
C TRP A 159 14.15 19.38 6.12
N SER A 160 13.83 18.68 5.02
CA SER A 160 14.58 18.79 3.76
C SER A 160 13.85 19.53 2.63
N THR A 161 12.53 19.45 2.54
CA THR A 161 11.76 20.03 1.41
C THR A 161 10.97 21.26 1.83
N CYS A 162 10.05 21.10 2.77
CA CYS A 162 9.26 22.17 3.36
C CYS A 162 9.10 21.87 4.86
N LEU A 163 9.17 22.91 5.69
CA LEU A 163 9.25 22.74 7.14
C LEU A 163 8.02 22.03 7.70
N GLY A 164 8.25 20.90 8.36
CA GLY A 164 7.22 20.17 9.11
C GLY A 164 6.19 19.45 8.24
N THR A 165 6.51 19.16 6.99
CA THR A 165 5.60 18.45 6.09
C THR A 165 6.31 17.40 5.24
N ILE A 166 5.51 16.56 4.60
CA ILE A 166 5.96 15.42 3.80
C ILE A 166 5.36 15.56 2.41
N SER A 167 6.20 15.34 1.39
CA SER A 167 5.78 15.41 -0.01
C SER A 167 4.79 14.28 -0.37
N GLU A 168 4.04 14.53 -1.42
CA GLU A 168 3.10 13.57 -2.03
C GLU A 168 3.82 12.31 -2.50
N ALA A 169 4.93 12.51 -3.20
CA ALA A 169 5.66 11.47 -3.89
C ALA A 169 7.18 11.64 -3.73
N ALA A 170 7.93 10.67 -4.27
CA ALA A 170 9.36 10.75 -4.49
C ALA A 170 9.72 10.08 -5.83
N GLU A 171 10.89 10.46 -6.36
CA GLU A 171 11.51 9.77 -7.47
C GLU A 171 11.65 8.27 -7.15
N PRO A 172 11.44 7.38 -8.14
CA PRO A 172 11.35 5.95 -7.90
C PRO A 172 12.72 5.26 -7.81
N GLU A 173 13.78 5.98 -8.15
CA GLU A 173 15.17 5.54 -8.07
C GLU A 173 16.00 6.40 -7.11
N PRO A 174 17.12 5.87 -6.57
CA PRO A 174 18.04 6.64 -5.75
C PRO A 174 18.44 7.98 -6.41
N PRO A 175 18.50 9.09 -5.66
CA PRO A 175 18.46 9.17 -4.20
C PRO A 175 17.04 9.32 -3.61
N TYR A 176 15.98 8.95 -4.33
CA TYR A 176 14.58 9.06 -3.90
C TYR A 176 14.17 10.49 -3.53
N THR A 177 14.48 11.43 -4.43
CA THR A 177 14.25 12.86 -4.21
C THR A 177 12.74 13.12 -4.07
N PRO A 178 12.29 13.93 -3.08
CA PRO A 178 10.88 14.30 -2.95
C PRO A 178 10.34 14.99 -4.21
N ALA A 179 9.10 14.67 -4.57
CA ALA A 179 8.45 15.13 -5.79
C ALA A 179 6.93 15.31 -5.60
N GLY A 180 6.25 15.81 -6.63
CA GLY A 180 4.81 16.10 -6.57
C GLY A 180 4.49 17.30 -5.68
N CYS A 181 3.32 17.29 -5.06
CA CYS A 181 2.97 18.30 -4.05
C CYS A 181 3.95 18.23 -2.87
N PHE A 182 4.59 19.35 -2.51
CA PHE A 182 5.59 19.40 -1.44
C PHE A 182 5.00 19.24 -0.02
N ALA A 183 3.68 19.39 0.14
CA ALA A 183 3.00 19.32 1.42
C ALA A 183 1.69 18.54 1.29
N GLN A 184 1.72 17.24 1.57
CA GLN A 184 0.59 16.36 1.29
C GLN A 184 0.00 15.71 2.55
N ALA A 185 -1.28 15.99 2.78
CA ALA A 185 -1.98 15.63 4.01
C ALA A 185 -1.97 14.12 4.29
N TRP A 186 -2.21 13.26 3.28
CA TRP A 186 -2.21 11.81 3.49
C TRP A 186 -0.84 11.25 3.85
N SER A 187 0.25 11.87 3.38
CA SER A 187 1.62 11.39 3.62
C SER A 187 1.99 11.69 5.06
N VAL A 188 1.70 12.91 5.50
CA VAL A 188 1.85 13.33 6.89
C VAL A 188 0.99 12.49 7.82
N ALA A 189 -0.28 12.26 7.46
CA ALA A 189 -1.22 11.52 8.29
C ALA A 189 -0.78 10.06 8.51
N GLU A 190 -0.41 9.34 7.46
CA GLU A 190 0.00 7.93 7.59
C GLU A 190 1.33 7.78 8.33
N VAL A 191 2.32 8.65 8.05
CA VAL A 191 3.60 8.61 8.78
C VAL A 191 3.40 8.93 10.26
N LEU A 192 2.57 9.92 10.59
CA LEU A 192 2.26 10.27 11.98
C LEU A 192 1.50 9.15 12.68
N ARG A 193 0.48 8.57 12.02
CA ARG A 193 -0.30 7.43 12.55
C ARG A 193 0.63 6.27 12.89
N CYS A 194 1.51 5.89 11.97
CA CYS A 194 2.46 4.81 12.19
C CYS A 194 3.50 5.14 13.26
N TRP A 195 3.95 6.39 13.34
CA TRP A 195 4.85 6.82 14.41
C TRP A 195 4.21 6.64 15.79
N LEU A 196 2.94 7.06 15.93
CA LEU A 196 2.17 6.94 17.17
C LEU A 196 1.91 5.48 17.57
N LEU A 197 1.82 4.55 16.61
CA LEU A 197 1.74 3.10 16.93
C LEU A 197 3.01 2.57 17.63
N THR A 198 4.14 3.27 17.50
CA THR A 198 5.41 2.88 18.12
C THR A 198 5.70 3.61 19.43
N THR A 199 4.89 4.59 19.82
CA THR A 199 5.04 5.32 21.09
C THR A 199 4.11 4.70 22.12
N GLU A 200 4.69 4.15 23.19
CA GLU A 200 3.97 3.71 24.38
C GLU A 200 3.16 4.85 25.02
#